data_AF-A0A8H5GD17-F1
#
_entry.id   AF-A0A8H5GD17-F1
#
_cell.length_a   1.000
_cell.length_b   1.000
_cell.length_c   1.000
_cell.angle_alpha   90.00
_cell.angle_beta   90.00
_cell.angle_gamma   90.00
#
_symmetry.space_group_name_H-M   'P 1'
#
loop_
_entity.id
_entity.type
_entity.pdbx_description
1 polymer ?
#
loop_
_entity_poly.entity_id
_entity_poly.type
_entity_poly.pdbx_seq_one_letter_code
_entity_poly.pdbx_strand_id
1 'polypeptide(L)'
;MIGGVGGCVVAGRLAASDPKLKILILESGPDVKEDILHVQPARFMHHQRADSNTMRFVHSYPDPNLNGRSIQVATAQCFGGGSSVNISFYARASASDYDDWERVHGNSGWGFKDLLPLFRKTETYQINPNNKDESVHGYSGPLNVSYGGAFTNIGKEYLEVVAKYDKSRPIVEDGNDFHTVDSFSRWPKWIDANTGRRSDVAHYYIYNTQQHNSNLSYLTSSPVVRVMLKGKRATGVEYLHKGQTCIANASRLVVVSGGTFGSPAILERSGIGKLDILKKAGIQPVLDLPGIGENFQGV
;
A
#
# COMPACT_ATOMS: atom_id res chain seq x y z
N MET A 1 -6.71 -11.03 -7.20
CA MET A 1 -6.38 -9.79 -6.44
C MET A 1 -5.31 -9.04 -7.21
N ILE A 2 -5.06 -7.76 -6.93
CA ILE A 2 -3.97 -7.01 -7.57
C ILE A 2 -2.78 -6.87 -6.61
N GLY A 3 -1.55 -7.08 -7.08
CA GLY A 3 -0.34 -7.30 -6.27
C GLY A 3 0.29 -6.10 -5.57
N GLY A 4 -0.50 -5.16 -5.05
CA GLY A 4 -0.04 -4.07 -4.16
C GLY A 4 -0.18 -4.39 -2.66
N VAL A 5 0.11 -3.40 -1.80
CA VAL A 5 0.06 -3.52 -0.32
C VAL A 5 -1.21 -4.21 0.19
N GLY A 6 -2.38 -3.65 -0.11
CA GLY A 6 -3.66 -4.24 0.33
C GLY A 6 -3.90 -5.64 -0.24
N GLY A 7 -3.52 -5.88 -1.49
CA GLY A 7 -3.70 -7.18 -2.14
C GLY A 7 -2.83 -8.27 -1.53
N CYS A 8 -1.56 -7.99 -1.24
CA CYS A 8 -0.65 -8.94 -0.60
C CYS A 8 -1.10 -9.27 0.84
N VAL A 9 -1.49 -8.27 1.63
CA VAL A 9 -1.97 -8.49 3.00
C VAL A 9 -3.22 -9.37 3.01
N VAL A 10 -4.22 -9.05 2.19
CA VAL A 10 -5.46 -9.84 2.10
C VAL A 10 -5.16 -11.25 1.62
N ALA A 11 -4.40 -11.41 0.54
CA ALA A 11 -4.08 -12.72 -0.02
C ALA A 11 -3.29 -13.60 0.96
N GLY A 12 -2.24 -13.07 1.59
CA GLY A 12 -1.42 -13.80 2.55
C GLY A 12 -2.21 -14.21 3.81
N ARG A 13 -3.07 -13.33 4.33
CA ARG A 13 -3.92 -13.65 5.50
C ARG A 13 -4.99 -14.70 5.16
N LEU A 14 -5.64 -14.60 4.00
CA LEU A 14 -6.61 -15.60 3.57
C LEU A 14 -5.95 -16.96 3.33
N ALA A 15 -4.80 -16.98 2.67
CA ALA A 15 -4.04 -18.21 2.40
C ALA A 15 -3.70 -18.95 3.70
N ALA A 16 -3.18 -18.21 4.70
CA ALA A 16 -2.84 -18.76 6.01
C ALA A 16 -4.07 -19.20 6.84
N SER A 17 -5.24 -18.59 6.62
CA SER A 17 -6.45 -18.90 7.39
C SER A 17 -7.15 -20.19 6.95
N ASP A 18 -7.10 -20.53 5.66
CA ASP A 18 -7.75 -21.72 5.11
C ASP A 18 -6.96 -22.29 3.91
N PRO A 19 -6.24 -23.41 4.10
CA PRO A 19 -5.50 -24.07 3.04
C PRO A 19 -6.36 -24.57 1.87
N LYS A 20 -7.69 -24.64 2.02
CA LYS A 20 -8.61 -25.06 0.94
C LYS A 20 -8.90 -23.95 -0.06
N LEU A 21 -8.61 -22.69 0.27
CA LEU A 21 -8.82 -21.55 -0.63
C LEU A 21 -7.78 -21.56 -1.74
N LYS A 22 -8.19 -21.49 -3.01
CA LYS A 22 -7.28 -21.24 -4.14
C LYS A 22 -7.25 -19.76 -4.45
N ILE A 23 -6.09 -19.13 -4.28
CA ILE A 23 -5.95 -17.66 -4.36
C ILE A 23 -4.98 -17.32 -5.49
N LEU A 24 -5.39 -16.38 -6.36
CA LEU A 24 -4.55 -15.83 -7.42
C LEU A 24 -4.37 -14.32 -7.24
N ILE A 25 -3.11 -13.88 -7.23
CA ILE A 25 -2.70 -12.48 -7.33
C ILE A 25 -2.23 -12.21 -8.75
N LEU A 26 -2.70 -11.13 -9.36
CA LEU A 26 -2.27 -10.64 -10.66
C LEU A 26 -1.61 -9.28 -10.47
N GLU A 27 -0.38 -9.12 -10.92
CA GLU A 27 0.33 -7.85 -10.83
C GLU A 27 0.76 -7.39 -12.22
N SER A 28 0.55 -6.10 -12.48
CA SER A 28 0.93 -5.44 -13.74
C SER A 28 2.44 -5.31 -13.91
N GLY A 29 3.18 -5.02 -12.84
CA GLY A 29 4.61 -4.83 -12.85
C GLY A 29 5.42 -6.12 -12.69
N PRO A 30 6.76 -6.02 -12.65
CA PRO A 30 7.65 -7.16 -12.56
C PRO A 30 7.60 -7.84 -11.17
N ASP A 31 8.07 -9.08 -11.13
CA ASP A 31 8.43 -9.77 -9.89
C ASP A 31 9.71 -9.14 -9.32
N VAL A 32 9.80 -9.06 -7.99
CA VAL A 32 10.87 -8.37 -7.26
C VAL A 32 11.52 -9.27 -6.19
N LYS A 33 11.19 -10.56 -6.19
CA LYS A 33 11.68 -11.53 -5.20
C LYS A 33 13.21 -11.57 -5.18
N GLU A 34 13.80 -11.27 -4.02
CA GLU A 34 15.25 -11.26 -3.79
C GLU A 34 16.07 -10.32 -4.71
N ASP A 35 15.43 -9.38 -5.40
CA ASP A 35 16.14 -8.36 -6.17
C ASP A 35 16.76 -7.31 -5.22
N ILE A 36 18.07 -7.14 -5.34
CA ILE A 36 18.87 -6.21 -4.53
C ILE A 36 18.35 -4.76 -4.58
N LEU A 37 17.80 -4.32 -5.72
CA LEU A 37 17.23 -2.99 -5.88
C LEU A 37 16.02 -2.76 -4.96
N HIS A 38 15.28 -3.83 -4.67
CA HIS A 38 14.09 -3.79 -3.82
C HIS A 38 14.43 -4.09 -2.36
N VAL A 39 15.25 -5.11 -2.08
CA VAL A 39 15.48 -5.57 -0.70
C VAL A 39 16.46 -4.70 0.08
N GLN A 40 17.33 -3.92 -0.59
CA GLN A 40 18.21 -2.95 0.06
C GLN A 40 17.54 -1.57 0.15
N PRO A 41 17.17 -1.08 1.35
CA PRO A 41 16.40 0.16 1.51
C PRO A 41 17.07 1.40 0.89
N ALA A 42 18.41 1.48 0.96
CA ALA A 42 19.18 2.62 0.47
C ALA A 42 19.12 2.81 -1.07
N ARG A 43 18.59 1.83 -1.81
CA ARG A 43 18.48 1.89 -3.28
C ARG A 43 17.16 2.50 -3.78
N PHE A 44 16.28 2.97 -2.89
CA PHE A 44 14.95 3.46 -3.26
C PHE A 44 14.95 4.51 -4.39
N MET A 45 15.96 5.39 -4.46
CA MET A 45 16.07 6.41 -5.52
C MET A 45 16.24 5.80 -6.92
N HIS A 46 16.72 4.57 -7.04
CA HIS A 46 16.86 3.87 -8.32
C HIS A 46 15.51 3.73 -9.04
N HIS A 47 14.41 3.55 -8.31
CA HIS A 47 13.09 3.37 -8.89
C HIS A 47 12.55 4.62 -9.60
N GLN A 48 13.09 5.81 -9.31
CA GLN A 48 12.70 7.07 -9.95
C GLN A 48 13.42 7.34 -11.27
N ARG A 49 14.38 6.48 -11.65
CA ARG A 49 15.11 6.66 -12.90
C ARG A 49 14.20 6.40 -14.10
N ALA A 50 14.45 7.11 -15.20
CA ALA A 50 13.68 6.98 -16.43
C ALA A 50 13.72 5.58 -17.07
N ASP A 51 14.77 4.79 -16.77
CA ASP A 51 14.95 3.41 -17.23
C ASP A 51 14.29 2.37 -16.32
N SER A 52 13.71 2.78 -15.18
CA SER A 52 13.04 1.86 -14.27
C SER A 52 11.62 1.53 -14.74
N ASN A 53 11.27 0.24 -14.70
CA ASN A 53 9.91 -0.25 -14.99
C ASN A 53 9.09 -0.53 -13.73
N THR A 54 9.62 -0.16 -12.54
CA THR A 54 9.02 -0.42 -11.22
C THR A 54 8.11 0.71 -10.74
N MET A 55 8.07 1.81 -11.50
CA MET A 55 7.21 2.96 -11.27
C MET A 55 6.38 3.24 -12.53
N ARG A 56 5.17 3.76 -12.31
CA ARG A 56 4.31 4.32 -13.34
C ARG A 56 4.01 5.77 -12.99
N PHE A 57 4.11 6.63 -14.00
CA PHE A 57 3.87 8.05 -13.85
C PHE A 57 2.53 8.43 -14.50
N VAL A 58 1.64 9.01 -13.69
CA VAL A 58 0.34 9.52 -14.14
C VAL A 58 0.46 11.03 -14.29
N HIS A 59 0.06 11.54 -15.45
CA HIS A 59 0.13 12.96 -15.76
C HIS A 59 -1.26 13.60 -15.70
N SER A 60 -1.37 14.72 -14.98
CA SER A 60 -2.57 15.54 -15.04
C SER A 60 -2.63 16.33 -16.35
N TYR A 61 -3.80 16.86 -16.69
CA TYR A 61 -3.85 17.96 -17.65
C TYR A 61 -3.12 19.20 -17.09
N PRO A 62 -2.60 20.09 -17.95
CA PRO A 62 -2.06 21.39 -17.53
C PRO A 62 -3.06 22.16 -16.68
N ASP A 63 -2.62 22.69 -15.55
CA ASP A 63 -3.47 23.43 -14.62
C ASP A 63 -3.04 24.91 -14.53
N PRO A 64 -3.94 25.88 -14.80
CA PRO A 64 -3.67 27.31 -14.62
C PRO A 64 -3.23 27.69 -13.19
N ASN A 65 -3.73 27.00 -12.15
CA ASN A 65 -3.32 27.20 -10.76
C ASN A 65 -1.86 26.80 -10.51
N LEU A 66 -1.25 26.08 -11.45
CA LEU A 66 0.13 25.61 -11.40
C LEU A 66 1.00 26.26 -12.48
N ASN A 67 0.60 27.45 -12.95
CA ASN A 67 1.24 28.18 -14.05
C ASN A 67 1.31 27.33 -15.34
N GLY A 68 0.27 26.56 -15.63
CA GLY A 68 0.17 25.73 -16.84
C GLY A 68 1.01 24.45 -16.79
N ARG A 69 1.55 24.07 -15.62
CA ARG A 69 2.26 22.79 -15.48
C ARG A 69 1.28 21.62 -15.39
N SER A 70 1.69 20.49 -15.95
CA SER A 70 1.12 19.18 -15.67
C SER A 70 1.83 18.58 -14.46
N ILE A 71 1.06 18.10 -13.47
CA ILE A 71 1.61 17.34 -12.36
C ILE A 71 1.89 15.92 -12.83
N GLN A 72 3.06 15.42 -12.49
CA GLN A 72 3.41 14.01 -12.61
C GLN A 72 3.33 13.35 -11.24
N VAL A 73 2.43 12.38 -11.09
CA VAL A 73 2.28 11.58 -9.87
C VAL A 73 2.88 10.20 -10.09
N ALA A 74 3.87 9.85 -9.28
CA ALA A 74 4.54 8.56 -9.36
C ALA A 74 3.79 7.51 -8.52
N THR A 75 3.57 6.34 -9.10
CA THR A 75 2.92 5.20 -8.44
C THR A 75 3.77 3.95 -8.64
N ALA A 76 3.80 3.05 -7.67
CA ALA A 76 4.52 1.80 -7.83
C ALA A 76 3.85 0.91 -8.87
N GLN A 77 4.66 0.25 -9.69
CA GLN A 77 4.27 -0.74 -10.68
C GLN A 77 5.22 -1.93 -10.59
N CYS A 78 5.13 -2.68 -9.50
CA CYS A 78 5.88 -3.92 -9.25
C CYS A 78 5.17 -4.72 -8.15
N PHE A 79 5.52 -6.00 -7.99
CA PHE A 79 4.94 -6.82 -6.95
C PHE A 79 5.25 -6.28 -5.54
N GLY A 80 4.23 -6.24 -4.67
CA GLY A 80 4.24 -5.54 -3.38
C GLY A 80 3.89 -4.05 -3.47
N GLY A 81 3.86 -3.47 -4.67
CA GLY A 81 3.51 -2.07 -4.91
C GLY A 81 4.44 -1.11 -4.14
N GLY A 82 3.85 -0.07 -3.54
CA GLY A 82 4.61 0.99 -2.88
C GLY A 82 5.59 0.50 -1.82
N SER A 83 5.27 -0.58 -1.09
CA SER A 83 6.18 -1.08 -0.04
C SER A 83 7.53 -1.52 -0.60
N SER A 84 7.57 -1.99 -1.85
CA SER A 84 8.76 -2.52 -2.52
C SER A 84 9.69 -1.43 -3.08
N VAL A 85 9.24 -0.17 -3.14
CA VAL A 85 9.97 0.94 -3.81
C VAL A 85 9.99 2.25 -3.02
N ASN A 86 9.15 2.39 -1.98
CA ASN A 86 9.07 3.61 -1.19
C ASN A 86 10.37 3.91 -0.41
N ILE A 87 10.43 5.09 0.20
CA ILE A 87 11.55 5.55 1.03
C ILE A 87 11.64 4.85 2.42
N SER A 88 10.81 3.84 2.65
CA SER A 88 10.74 3.05 3.89
C SER A 88 10.38 3.82 5.16
N PHE A 89 9.86 5.05 5.09
CA PHE A 89 9.40 5.75 6.29
C PHE A 89 8.22 5.02 6.93
N TYR A 90 8.31 4.83 8.24
CA TYR A 90 7.19 4.40 9.08
C TYR A 90 6.52 5.65 9.61
N ALA A 91 5.23 5.78 9.34
CA ALA A 91 4.39 6.84 9.87
C ALA A 91 3.01 6.26 10.16
N ARG A 92 2.37 6.74 11.22
CA ARG A 92 0.97 6.44 11.55
C ARG A 92 0.14 7.71 11.47
N ALA A 93 -1.11 7.55 11.06
CA ALA A 93 -2.10 8.61 11.13
C ALA A 93 -2.51 8.86 12.59
N SER A 94 -3.15 9.98 12.88
CA SER A 94 -3.68 10.24 14.23
C SER A 94 -4.97 9.44 14.46
N ALA A 95 -5.30 9.15 15.72
CA ALA A 95 -6.52 8.42 16.08
C ALA A 95 -7.80 9.06 15.51
N SER A 96 -7.85 10.40 15.52
CA SER A 96 -8.96 11.18 14.95
C SER A 96 -9.21 10.90 13.48
N ASP A 97 -8.17 10.60 12.70
CA ASP A 97 -8.29 10.37 11.25
C ASP A 97 -9.15 9.13 10.97
N TYR A 98 -9.04 8.11 11.84
CA TYR A 98 -9.85 6.89 11.78
C TYR A 98 -11.23 7.08 12.43
N ASP A 99 -11.30 7.81 13.53
CA ASP A 99 -12.59 8.13 14.16
C ASP A 99 -13.49 8.95 13.23
N ASP A 100 -12.93 9.80 12.37
CA ASP A 100 -13.68 10.52 11.34
C ASP A 100 -14.22 9.59 10.24
N TRP A 101 -13.51 8.51 9.89
CA TRP A 101 -14.07 7.50 8.98
C TRP A 101 -15.35 6.88 9.51
N GLU A 102 -15.41 6.61 10.81
CA GLU A 102 -16.61 6.07 11.45
C GLU A 102 -17.68 7.15 11.67
N ARG A 103 -17.31 8.27 12.29
CA ARG A 103 -18.27 9.26 12.80
C ARG A 103 -18.73 10.26 11.74
N VAL A 104 -17.84 10.70 10.85
CA VAL A 104 -18.15 11.69 9.81
C VAL A 104 -18.62 11.00 8.54
N HIS A 105 -17.99 9.87 8.18
CA HIS A 105 -18.29 9.16 6.93
C HIS A 105 -19.18 7.92 7.10
N GLY A 106 -19.55 7.55 8.34
CA GLY A 106 -20.51 6.47 8.61
C GLY A 106 -19.96 5.06 8.39
N ASN A 107 -18.64 4.88 8.37
CA ASN A 107 -18.00 3.57 8.18
C ASN A 107 -17.84 2.84 9.52
N SER A 108 -18.91 2.22 10.00
CA SER A 108 -18.89 1.46 11.26
C SER A 108 -17.79 0.39 11.28
N GLY A 109 -17.06 0.30 12.40
CA GLY A 109 -15.95 -0.65 12.58
C GLY A 109 -14.61 -0.18 12.00
N TRP A 110 -14.54 1.06 11.51
CA TRP A 110 -13.31 1.72 11.04
C TRP A 110 -12.80 2.79 12.01
N GLY A 111 -13.41 2.95 13.18
CA GLY A 111 -12.91 3.82 14.24
C GLY A 111 -11.57 3.35 14.79
N PHE A 112 -10.80 4.26 15.40
CA PHE A 112 -9.45 3.97 15.88
C PHE A 112 -9.41 2.75 16.81
N LYS A 113 -10.39 2.67 17.72
CA LYS A 113 -10.51 1.56 18.68
C LYS A 113 -10.60 0.19 18.00
N ASP A 114 -11.33 0.08 16.90
CA ASP A 114 -11.53 -1.17 16.18
C ASP A 114 -10.30 -1.53 15.33
N LEU A 115 -9.59 -0.52 14.83
CA LEU A 115 -8.39 -0.70 13.99
C LEU A 115 -7.11 -0.91 14.80
N LEU A 116 -7.00 -0.42 16.04
CA LEU A 116 -5.80 -0.55 16.88
C LEU A 116 -5.30 -2.00 17.02
N PRO A 117 -6.14 -3.02 17.26
CA PRO A 117 -5.70 -4.42 17.23
C PRO A 117 -5.10 -4.85 15.88
N LEU A 118 -5.59 -4.31 14.75
CA LEU A 118 -5.10 -4.62 13.41
C LEU A 118 -3.76 -3.93 13.11
N PHE A 119 -3.58 -2.69 13.59
CA PHE A 119 -2.29 -2.00 13.51
C PHE A 119 -1.22 -2.78 14.29
N ARG A 120 -1.51 -3.18 15.53
CA ARG A 120 -0.60 -4.03 16.33
C ARG A 120 -0.38 -5.40 15.70
N LYS A 121 -1.38 -6.01 15.05
CA LYS A 121 -1.23 -7.31 14.36
C LYS A 121 -0.32 -7.25 13.12
N THR A 122 -0.10 -6.06 12.57
CA THR A 122 0.65 -5.86 11.32
C THR A 122 2.16 -5.78 11.55
N GLU A 123 2.58 -5.19 12.67
CA GLU A 123 3.98 -4.85 12.92
C GLU A 123 4.66 -5.72 13.99
N THR A 124 5.98 -5.88 13.83
CA THR A 124 6.94 -6.16 14.89
C THR A 124 7.77 -4.90 15.07
N TYR A 125 7.48 -4.16 16.14
CA TYR A 125 8.14 -2.92 16.51
C TYR A 125 9.44 -3.24 17.25
N GLN A 126 10.56 -3.01 16.60
CA GLN A 126 11.90 -3.37 17.10
C GLN A 126 12.62 -2.18 17.75
N ILE A 127 11.94 -1.05 17.90
CA ILE A 127 12.44 0.11 18.65
C ILE A 127 12.26 -0.16 20.13
N ASN A 128 13.32 0.06 20.91
CA ASN A 128 13.38 -0.16 22.35
C ASN A 128 12.80 -1.52 22.78
N PRO A 129 13.39 -2.65 22.34
CA PRO A 129 12.84 -3.98 22.60
C PRO A 129 12.72 -4.34 24.08
N ASN A 130 13.40 -3.59 24.97
CA ASN A 130 13.36 -3.76 26.43
C ASN A 130 12.27 -2.92 27.12
N ASN A 131 11.61 -2.00 26.41
CA ASN A 131 10.54 -1.14 26.93
C ASN A 131 9.38 -1.13 25.92
N LYS A 132 8.59 -2.20 25.94
CA LYS A 132 7.51 -2.42 24.98
C LYS A 132 6.23 -1.73 25.45
N ASP A 133 5.65 -0.89 24.60
CA ASP A 133 4.30 -0.38 24.78
C ASP A 133 3.32 -1.22 23.95
N GLU A 134 2.85 -2.32 24.54
CA GLU A 134 1.89 -3.24 23.91
C GLU A 134 0.48 -2.61 23.75
N SER A 135 0.21 -1.47 24.39
CA SER A 135 -1.04 -0.75 24.19
C SER A 135 -1.09 -0.06 22.83
N VAL A 136 0.07 0.33 22.29
CA VAL A 136 0.22 1.09 21.05
C VAL A 136 0.79 0.24 19.91
N HIS A 137 1.79 -0.59 20.19
CA HIS A 137 2.58 -1.27 19.16
C HIS A 137 2.43 -2.79 19.15
N GLY A 138 2.69 -3.35 17.97
CA GLY A 138 2.79 -4.78 17.74
C GLY A 138 4.21 -5.31 17.91
N TYR A 139 4.36 -6.54 18.40
CA TYR A 139 5.69 -7.16 18.60
C TYR A 139 5.81 -8.56 18.00
N SER A 140 4.86 -8.96 17.16
CA SER A 140 4.81 -10.28 16.52
C SER A 140 4.21 -10.27 15.11
N GLY A 141 3.88 -9.09 14.59
CA GLY A 141 3.37 -8.92 13.24
C GLY A 141 4.46 -9.16 12.18
N PRO A 142 4.07 -9.44 10.93
CA PRO A 142 5.03 -9.81 9.89
C PRO A 142 5.94 -8.66 9.44
N LEU A 143 5.51 -7.39 9.53
CA LEU A 143 6.32 -6.26 9.07
C LEU A 143 7.19 -5.70 10.18
N ASN A 144 8.49 -5.52 9.93
CA ASN A 144 9.45 -5.07 10.92
C ASN A 144 9.66 -3.55 10.83
N VAL A 145 9.69 -2.91 12.01
CA VAL A 145 9.89 -1.47 12.15
C VAL A 145 11.10 -1.23 13.03
N SER A 146 12.08 -0.47 12.54
CA SER A 146 13.29 -0.12 13.28
C SER A 146 13.81 1.26 12.88
N TYR A 147 14.90 1.71 13.50
CA TYR A 147 15.60 2.91 13.02
C TYR A 147 16.49 2.65 11.78
N GLY A 148 16.57 1.41 11.30
CA GLY A 148 17.54 0.94 10.30
C GLY A 148 18.88 0.51 10.94
N GLY A 149 19.83 0.09 10.11
CA GLY A 149 21.16 -0.39 10.57
C GLY A 149 22.32 0.59 10.42
N ALA A 150 22.11 1.72 9.71
CA ALA A 150 23.13 2.74 9.48
C ALA A 150 22.63 4.10 9.99
N PHE A 151 23.48 4.78 10.77
CA PHE A 151 23.13 6.04 11.41
C PHE A 151 24.13 7.13 11.02
N THR A 152 23.62 8.24 10.54
CA THR A 152 24.37 9.50 10.45
C THR A 152 24.08 10.33 11.70
N ASN A 153 24.97 11.28 12.00
CA ASN A 153 24.78 12.28 13.05
C ASN A 153 23.66 13.29 12.73
N ILE A 154 23.28 13.46 11.46
CA ILE A 154 22.32 14.48 10.99
C ILE A 154 21.01 14.45 11.78
N GLY A 155 20.43 13.28 12.02
CA GLY A 155 19.16 13.19 12.76
C GLY A 155 19.28 13.62 14.22
N LYS A 156 20.43 13.33 14.86
CA LYS A 156 20.71 13.76 16.23
C LYS A 156 20.97 15.26 16.29
N GLU A 157 21.82 15.77 15.38
CA GLU A 157 22.13 17.20 15.27
C GLU A 157 20.87 18.03 14.97
N TYR A 158 19.97 17.53 14.11
CA TYR A 158 18.68 18.16 13.86
C TYR A 158 17.88 18.35 15.17
N LEU A 159 17.75 17.29 15.99
CA LEU A 159 17.03 17.36 17.26
C LEU A 159 17.73 18.30 18.26
N GLU A 160 19.05 18.30 18.32
CA GLU A 160 19.82 19.21 19.18
C GLU A 160 19.69 20.67 18.76
N VAL A 161 19.66 20.95 17.45
CA VAL A 161 19.47 22.31 16.91
C VAL A 161 18.04 22.77 17.13
N VAL A 162 17.04 21.95 16.80
CA VAL A 162 15.64 22.37 16.90
C VAL A 162 15.24 22.68 18.34
N ALA A 163 15.75 21.91 19.32
CA ALA A 163 15.55 22.20 20.73
C ALA A 163 16.07 23.57 21.18
N LYS A 164 17.03 24.17 20.46
CA LYS A 164 17.57 25.50 20.79
C LYS A 164 16.65 26.62 20.29
N TYR A 165 16.03 26.43 19.14
CA TYR A 165 15.23 27.45 18.46
C TYR A 165 13.73 27.34 18.72
N ASP A 166 13.22 26.12 18.91
CA ASP A 166 11.82 25.85 19.19
C ASP A 166 11.67 25.30 20.61
N LYS A 167 11.15 26.15 21.50
CA LYS A 167 10.88 25.80 22.90
C LYS A 167 9.44 25.37 23.14
N SER A 168 8.57 25.55 22.14
CA SER A 168 7.15 25.24 22.23
C SER A 168 6.88 23.76 21.99
N ARG A 169 7.60 23.14 21.05
CA ARG A 169 7.33 21.76 20.63
C ARG A 169 8.25 20.77 21.31
N PRO A 170 7.72 19.69 21.90
CA PRO A 170 8.53 18.72 22.61
C PRO A 170 9.32 17.84 21.63
N ILE A 171 10.48 17.37 22.08
CA ILE A 171 11.13 16.19 21.49
C ILE A 171 10.57 14.97 22.20
N VAL A 172 9.93 14.08 21.46
CA VAL A 172 9.33 12.85 21.97
C VAL A 172 10.08 11.63 21.48
N GLU A 173 10.00 10.55 22.25
CA GLU A 173 10.60 9.26 21.88
C GLU A 173 9.85 8.61 20.72
N ASP A 174 8.52 8.64 20.77
CA ASP A 174 7.65 8.14 19.71
C ASP A 174 6.65 9.20 19.27
N GLY A 175 6.71 9.56 17.99
CA GLY A 175 5.71 10.42 17.35
C GLY A 175 4.63 9.63 16.60
N ASN A 176 4.59 8.31 16.72
CA ASN A 176 3.68 7.41 16.01
C ASN A 176 2.75 6.64 16.97
N ASP A 177 2.44 7.26 18.10
CA ASP A 177 1.57 6.75 19.17
C ASP A 177 0.07 7.04 18.93
N PHE A 178 -0.28 7.56 17.74
CA PHE A 178 -1.60 8.02 17.30
C PHE A 178 -2.14 9.32 17.95
N HIS A 179 -1.48 9.84 18.98
CA HIS A 179 -2.02 10.95 19.78
C HIS A 179 -1.08 12.16 19.83
N THR A 180 0.22 11.92 19.74
CA THR A 180 1.23 12.95 19.73
C THR A 180 1.17 13.74 18.43
N VAL A 181 0.90 15.03 18.58
CA VAL A 181 0.91 16.02 17.51
C VAL A 181 1.91 17.12 17.84
N ASP A 182 2.34 17.87 16.83
CA ASP A 182 3.18 19.05 16.97
C ASP A 182 4.47 18.82 17.80
N SER A 183 5.23 17.80 17.41
CA SER A 183 6.43 17.36 18.12
C SER A 183 7.59 17.07 17.15
N PHE A 184 8.78 16.85 17.72
CA PHE A 184 9.93 16.33 17.00
C PHE A 184 10.29 14.95 17.52
N SER A 185 10.59 14.02 16.62
CA SER A 185 11.03 12.69 17.00
C SER A 185 12.02 12.13 15.99
N ARG A 186 12.72 11.08 16.39
CA ARG A 186 13.54 10.30 15.46
C ARG A 186 12.63 9.44 14.59
N TRP A 187 12.80 9.48 13.27
CA TRP A 187 11.89 8.79 12.35
C TRP A 187 12.19 7.28 12.18
N PRO A 188 11.25 6.38 12.53
CA PRO A 188 11.35 4.94 12.28
C PRO A 188 11.21 4.58 10.80
N LYS A 189 11.55 3.34 10.45
CA LYS A 189 11.54 2.83 9.08
C LYS A 189 11.02 1.41 9.02
N TRP A 190 10.36 1.07 7.90
CA TRP A 190 10.02 -0.29 7.49
C TRP A 190 11.27 -1.05 7.05
N ILE A 191 12.18 -1.29 8.00
CA ILE A 191 13.44 -2.00 7.83
C ILE A 191 13.57 -2.95 9.01
N ASP A 192 13.90 -4.20 8.74
CA ASP A 192 14.21 -5.18 9.77
C ASP A 192 15.60 -4.93 10.37
N ALA A 193 15.67 -4.66 11.67
CA ALA A 193 16.91 -4.42 12.40
C ALA A 193 17.86 -5.61 12.37
N ASN A 194 17.34 -6.83 12.27
CA ASN A 194 18.16 -8.05 12.32
C ASN A 194 18.86 -8.31 10.99
N THR A 195 18.17 -8.04 9.88
CA THR A 195 18.66 -8.36 8.53
C THR A 195 19.14 -7.14 7.75
N GLY A 196 18.76 -5.93 8.16
CA GLY A 196 18.98 -4.69 7.41
C GLY A 196 18.15 -4.57 6.13
N ARG A 197 17.25 -5.52 5.88
CA ARG A 197 16.45 -5.60 4.65
C ARG A 197 15.19 -4.75 4.77
N ARG A 198 14.70 -4.27 3.63
CA ARG A 198 13.38 -3.64 3.50
C ARG A 198 12.31 -4.58 4.06
N SER A 199 11.38 -4.02 4.83
CA SER A 199 10.18 -4.73 5.25
C SER A 199 9.00 -4.40 4.33
N ASP A 200 8.88 -5.14 3.24
CA ASP A 200 7.79 -5.01 2.28
C ASP A 200 6.73 -6.13 2.41
N VAL A 201 5.53 -5.86 1.91
CA VAL A 201 4.44 -6.85 2.00
C VAL A 201 4.65 -8.07 1.11
N ALA A 202 5.43 -7.98 0.03
CA ALA A 202 5.64 -9.10 -0.87
C ALA A 202 6.48 -10.18 -0.18
N HIS A 203 7.61 -9.82 0.44
CA HIS A 203 8.43 -10.77 1.18
C HIS A 203 7.70 -11.32 2.40
N TYR A 204 7.11 -10.44 3.22
CA TYR A 204 6.62 -10.82 4.55
C TYR A 204 5.19 -11.40 4.57
N TYR A 205 4.38 -11.21 3.53
CA TYR A 205 3.07 -11.89 3.40
C TYR A 205 3.04 -12.98 2.33
N ILE A 206 3.91 -12.92 1.32
CA ILE A 206 3.83 -13.82 0.15
C ILE A 206 5.07 -14.70 0.06
N TYR A 207 6.24 -14.16 -0.29
CA TYR A 207 7.41 -14.96 -0.67
C TYR A 207 7.91 -15.86 0.46
N ASN A 208 8.05 -15.31 1.68
CA ASN A 208 8.60 -16.05 2.82
C ASN A 208 7.61 -17.09 3.37
N THR A 209 6.32 -16.95 3.06
CA THR A 209 5.27 -17.89 3.50
C THR A 209 4.90 -18.93 2.45
N GLN A 210 5.42 -18.78 1.22
CA GLN A 210 5.03 -19.57 0.06
C GLN A 210 5.22 -21.09 0.27
N GLN A 211 6.27 -21.49 1.00
CA GLN A 211 6.51 -22.90 1.34
C GLN A 211 5.40 -23.53 2.22
N HIS A 212 4.67 -22.71 2.97
CA HIS A 212 3.56 -23.14 3.82
C HIS A 212 2.18 -22.87 3.18
N ASN A 213 2.13 -22.06 2.13
CA ASN A 213 0.91 -21.58 1.48
C ASN A 213 0.86 -22.01 0.00
N SER A 214 0.86 -23.32 -0.25
CA SER A 214 0.80 -23.88 -1.62
C SER A 214 -0.51 -23.56 -2.36
N ASN A 215 -1.51 -23.05 -1.64
CA ASN A 215 -2.82 -22.66 -2.13
C ASN A 215 -2.87 -21.20 -2.65
N LEU A 216 -1.76 -20.48 -2.56
CA LEU A 216 -1.58 -19.11 -3.06
C LEU A 216 -0.63 -19.09 -4.26
N SER A 217 -1.11 -18.52 -5.37
CA SER A 217 -0.32 -18.30 -6.59
C SER A 217 -0.31 -16.82 -6.95
N TYR A 218 0.76 -16.37 -7.59
CA TYR A 218 0.86 -15.01 -8.12
C TYR A 218 1.38 -15.04 -9.55
N LEU A 219 0.98 -14.05 -10.34
CA LEU A 219 1.43 -13.86 -11.71
C LEU A 219 1.73 -12.38 -11.92
N THR A 220 2.97 -12.07 -12.30
CA THR A 220 3.46 -10.72 -12.59
C THR A 220 3.38 -10.42 -14.08
N SER A 221 3.67 -9.17 -14.48
CA SER A 221 3.54 -8.71 -15.86
C SER A 221 2.17 -9.05 -16.48
N SER A 222 1.13 -8.93 -15.66
CA SER A 222 -0.22 -9.43 -15.92
C SER A 222 -1.30 -8.40 -15.56
N PRO A 223 -1.38 -7.28 -16.28
CA PRO A 223 -2.30 -6.20 -15.95
C PRO A 223 -3.76 -6.66 -16.10
N VAL A 224 -4.56 -6.37 -15.06
CA VAL A 224 -6.00 -6.65 -15.06
C VAL A 224 -6.71 -5.62 -15.95
N VAL A 225 -7.46 -6.12 -16.92
CA VAL A 225 -8.26 -5.29 -17.83
C VAL A 225 -9.54 -4.87 -17.11
N ARG A 226 -10.35 -5.84 -16.66
CA ARG A 226 -11.65 -5.59 -16.03
C ARG A 226 -12.10 -6.77 -15.16
N VAL A 227 -13.05 -6.51 -14.29
CA VAL A 227 -13.84 -7.52 -13.57
C VAL A 227 -14.94 -8.03 -14.49
N MET A 228 -15.11 -9.34 -14.55
CA MET A 228 -16.23 -9.96 -15.24
C MET A 228 -17.43 -10.04 -14.31
N LEU A 229 -18.59 -9.61 -14.80
CA LEU A 229 -19.83 -9.52 -14.02
C LEU A 229 -20.94 -10.38 -14.65
N LYS A 230 -21.73 -11.03 -13.80
CA LYS A 230 -23.05 -11.60 -14.14
C LYS A 230 -24.10 -10.88 -13.30
N GLY A 231 -24.79 -9.91 -13.90
CA GLY A 231 -25.59 -8.94 -13.15
C GLY A 231 -24.68 -8.13 -12.22
N LYS A 232 -24.98 -8.12 -10.92
CA LYS A 232 -24.16 -7.45 -9.89
C LYS A 232 -23.10 -8.36 -9.25
N ARG A 233 -22.99 -9.63 -9.67
CA ARG A 233 -22.03 -10.59 -9.09
C ARG A 233 -20.74 -10.62 -9.93
N ALA A 234 -19.60 -10.40 -9.28
CA ALA A 234 -18.30 -10.68 -9.87
C ALA A 234 -18.08 -12.20 -10.04
N THR A 235 -17.67 -12.61 -11.24
CA THR A 235 -17.45 -14.02 -11.61
C THR A 235 -16.00 -14.33 -11.96
N GLY A 236 -15.16 -13.31 -12.09
CA GLY A 236 -13.74 -13.47 -12.41
C GLY A 236 -13.14 -12.15 -12.90
N VAL A 237 -11.96 -12.25 -13.50
CA VAL A 237 -11.25 -11.12 -14.10
C VAL A 237 -10.70 -11.47 -15.47
N GLU A 238 -10.70 -10.49 -16.34
CA GLU A 238 -9.98 -10.51 -17.61
C GLU A 238 -8.66 -9.77 -17.42
N TYR A 239 -7.56 -10.35 -17.88
CA TYR A 239 -6.22 -9.79 -17.73
C TYR A 239 -5.38 -10.09 -18.96
N LEU A 240 -4.31 -9.34 -19.17
CA LEU A 240 -3.34 -9.64 -20.22
C LEU A 240 -2.20 -10.45 -19.64
N HIS A 241 -1.70 -11.44 -20.38
CA HIS A 241 -0.46 -12.14 -20.03
C HIS A 241 0.28 -12.52 -21.30
N LYS A 242 1.56 -12.13 -21.40
CA LYS A 242 2.40 -12.40 -22.58
C LYS A 242 1.72 -11.98 -23.90
N GLY A 243 1.05 -10.82 -23.90
CA GLY A 243 0.34 -10.27 -25.06
C GLY A 243 -1.01 -10.92 -25.37
N GLN A 244 -1.46 -11.91 -24.61
CA GLN A 244 -2.73 -12.58 -24.80
C GLN A 244 -3.76 -12.15 -23.77
N THR A 245 -5.03 -12.09 -24.16
CA THR A 245 -6.14 -11.90 -23.22
C THR A 245 -6.47 -13.23 -22.56
N CYS A 246 -6.43 -13.24 -21.24
CA CYS A 246 -6.66 -14.40 -20.40
C CYS A 246 -7.82 -14.14 -19.43
N ILE A 247 -8.44 -15.23 -18.96
CA ILE A 247 -9.56 -15.18 -18.03
C ILE A 247 -9.22 -16.01 -16.80
N ALA A 248 -9.41 -15.42 -15.61
CA ALA A 248 -9.37 -16.13 -14.34
C ALA A 248 -10.75 -16.08 -13.68
N ASN A 249 -11.41 -17.23 -13.57
CA ASN A 249 -12.71 -17.35 -12.91
C ASN A 249 -12.56 -17.36 -11.38
N ALA A 250 -13.47 -16.69 -10.69
CA ALA A 250 -13.53 -16.62 -9.23
C ALA A 250 -14.82 -17.26 -8.72
N SER A 251 -14.69 -18.35 -7.95
CA SER A 251 -15.85 -19.04 -7.37
C SER A 251 -16.43 -18.27 -6.17
N ARG A 252 -15.59 -17.59 -5.40
CA ARG A 252 -15.96 -16.94 -4.12
C ARG A 252 -15.87 -15.41 -4.17
N LEU A 253 -14.69 -14.86 -4.48
CA LEU A 253 -14.41 -13.44 -4.28
C LEU A 253 -13.48 -12.88 -5.37
N VAL A 254 -13.76 -11.65 -5.80
CA VAL A 254 -12.82 -10.80 -6.54
C VAL A 254 -12.49 -9.60 -5.67
N VAL A 255 -11.20 -9.37 -5.41
CA VAL A 255 -10.71 -8.20 -4.67
C VAL A 255 -9.94 -7.31 -5.63
N VAL A 256 -10.38 -6.06 -5.77
CA VAL A 256 -9.69 -5.02 -6.55
C VAL A 256 -8.79 -4.23 -5.59
N SER A 257 -7.48 -4.26 -5.84
CA SER A 257 -6.46 -3.58 -5.02
C SER A 257 -5.42 -2.89 -5.90
N GLY A 258 -5.87 -2.24 -6.98
CA GLY A 258 -5.01 -1.61 -7.99
C GLY A 258 -4.47 -0.23 -7.59
N GLY A 259 -4.51 0.11 -6.31
CA GLY A 259 -4.18 1.45 -5.81
C GLY A 259 -5.21 2.51 -6.21
N THR A 260 -4.96 3.75 -5.80
CA THR A 260 -5.85 4.90 -6.00
C THR A 260 -6.12 5.20 -7.47
N PHE A 261 -5.14 4.98 -8.36
CA PHE A 261 -5.32 5.20 -9.80
C PHE A 261 -5.81 3.96 -10.55
N GLY A 262 -5.35 2.75 -10.17
CA GLY A 262 -5.68 1.54 -10.92
C GLY A 262 -7.05 0.95 -10.57
N SER A 263 -7.48 1.06 -9.31
CA SER A 263 -8.78 0.52 -8.87
C SER A 263 -9.98 1.17 -9.57
N PRO A 264 -10.13 2.52 -9.60
CA PRO A 264 -11.24 3.14 -10.31
C PRO A 264 -11.19 2.82 -11.81
N ALA A 265 -10.01 2.88 -12.45
CA ALA A 265 -9.89 2.58 -13.87
C ALA A 265 -10.31 1.14 -14.22
N ILE A 266 -10.06 0.17 -13.34
CA ILE A 266 -10.53 -1.22 -13.51
C ILE A 266 -12.04 -1.30 -13.33
N LEU A 267 -12.60 -0.65 -12.31
CA LEU A 267 -14.04 -0.63 -12.06
C LEU A 267 -14.79 0.02 -13.22
N GLU A 268 -14.31 1.15 -13.75
CA GLU A 268 -14.90 1.82 -14.90
C GLU A 268 -14.87 0.93 -16.13
N ARG A 269 -13.73 0.30 -16.47
CA ARG A 269 -13.66 -0.70 -17.57
C ARG A 269 -14.52 -1.94 -17.33
N SER A 270 -14.98 -2.17 -16.11
CA SER A 270 -15.94 -3.22 -15.76
C SER A 270 -17.40 -2.78 -15.90
N GLY A 271 -17.66 -1.52 -16.29
CA GLY A 271 -18.99 -0.93 -16.35
C GLY A 271 -19.50 -0.37 -15.01
N ILE A 272 -18.62 -0.14 -14.04
CA ILE A 272 -18.96 0.43 -12.72
C ILE A 272 -18.33 1.81 -12.60
N GLY A 273 -19.15 2.87 -12.69
CA GLY A 273 -18.67 4.25 -12.66
C GLY A 273 -19.74 5.24 -13.12
N LYS A 274 -19.35 6.50 -13.31
CA LYS A 274 -20.27 7.56 -13.77
C LYS A 274 -20.76 7.30 -15.19
N LEU A 275 -22.08 7.26 -15.40
CA LEU A 275 -22.70 6.92 -16.69
C LEU A 275 -22.10 7.65 -17.90
N ASP A 276 -21.91 8.96 -17.82
CA ASP A 276 -21.41 9.76 -18.95
C ASP A 276 -19.95 9.43 -19.31
N ILE A 277 -19.12 9.14 -18.30
CA ILE A 277 -17.73 8.70 -18.50
C ILE A 277 -17.72 7.34 -19.21
N LEU A 278 -18.52 6.39 -18.72
CA LEU A 278 -18.62 5.05 -19.30
C LEU A 278 -19.09 5.09 -20.75
N LYS A 279 -20.16 5.84 -21.04
CA LYS A 279 -20.71 6.00 -22.40
C LYS A 279 -19.69 6.65 -23.34
N LYS A 280 -19.00 7.71 -22.89
CA LYS A 280 -17.97 8.39 -23.69
C LYS A 280 -16.80 7.45 -24.02
N ALA A 281 -16.48 6.51 -23.14
CA ALA A 281 -15.46 5.50 -23.34
C ALA A 281 -15.93 4.24 -24.12
N GLY A 282 -17.20 4.20 -24.56
CA GLY A 282 -17.78 3.04 -25.26
C GLY A 282 -17.98 1.81 -24.36
N ILE A 283 -18.05 2.00 -23.03
CA ILE A 283 -18.23 0.92 -22.06
C ILE A 283 -19.71 0.80 -21.71
N GLN A 284 -20.26 -0.42 -21.81
CA GLN A 284 -21.63 -0.69 -21.40
C GLN A 284 -21.77 -0.53 -19.87
N PRO A 285 -22.63 0.38 -19.38
CA PRO A 285 -22.82 0.55 -17.95
C PRO A 285 -23.51 -0.65 -17.31
N VAL A 286 -22.98 -1.09 -16.17
CA VAL A 286 -23.55 -2.14 -15.31
C VAL A 286 -24.09 -1.54 -14.02
N LEU A 287 -23.36 -0.57 -13.45
CA LEU A 287 -23.76 0.12 -12.22
C LEU A 287 -23.30 1.58 -12.29
N ASP A 288 -24.26 2.50 -12.16
CA ASP A 288 -23.95 3.93 -12.02
C ASP A 288 -23.47 4.22 -10.60
N LEU A 289 -22.17 4.50 -10.48
CA LEU A 289 -21.55 4.94 -9.23
C LEU A 289 -20.67 6.16 -9.55
N PRO A 290 -21.24 7.38 -9.49
CA PRO A 290 -20.54 8.58 -9.94
C PRO A 290 -19.33 8.96 -9.09
N GLY A 291 -19.15 8.37 -7.90
CA GLY A 291 -17.98 8.58 -7.05
C GLY A 291 -16.74 7.78 -7.45
N ILE A 292 -16.85 6.83 -8.39
CA ILE A 292 -15.68 6.10 -8.89
C ILE A 292 -14.79 7.06 -9.70
N GLY A 293 -13.52 7.16 -9.31
CA GLY A 293 -12.55 8.05 -9.94
C GLY A 293 -12.56 9.49 -9.40
N GLU A 294 -13.47 9.80 -8.48
CA GLU A 294 -13.63 11.12 -7.87
C GLU A 294 -12.99 11.21 -6.47
N ASN A 295 -13.01 12.41 -5.88
CA ASN A 295 -12.48 12.70 -4.54
C ASN A 295 -11.01 12.28 -4.37
N PHE A 296 -10.19 12.51 -5.41
CA PHE A 296 -8.77 12.28 -5.33
C PHE A 296 -8.15 13.19 -4.26
N GLN A 297 -7.44 12.58 -3.31
CA GLN A 297 -6.71 13.27 -2.25
C GLN A 297 -5.26 12.80 -2.26
N GLY A 298 -4.34 13.76 -2.18
CA GLY A 298 -2.90 13.55 -2.24
C GLY A 298 -2.26 14.25 -3.44
N VAL A 299 -0.96 14.52 -3.33
CA VAL A 299 -0.03 14.87 -4.43
C VAL A 299 1.32 14.29 -4.07
#